data_AF-A0A7J4TF03-F1
#
_entry.id   AF-A0A7J4TF03-F1
#
_cell.length_a   1.000
_cell.length_b   1.000
_cell.length_c   1.000
_cell.angle_alpha   90.00
_cell.angle_beta   90.00
_cell.angle_gamma   90.00
#
_symmetry.space_group_name_H-M   'P 1'
#
loop_
_entity.id
_entity.type
_entity.pdbx_description
1 polymer ?
#
loop_
_entity_poly.entity_id
_entity_poly.type
_entity_poly.pdbx_seq_one_letter_code
_entity_poly.pdbx_strand_id
1 'polypeptide(L)' 'MATKVLNLTFPKKKIKEPLVYQIGHTFKVVTNIIKANVTSEYGWLLLEVEGDASEIEKASRYLAEKGIIVEDIEAEEN' A
#
# COMPACT_ATOMS: atom_id res chain seq x y z
N MET A 1 14.80 5.95 9.19
CA MET A 1 13.84 5.26 8.31
C MET A 1 12.72 4.72 9.18
N ALA A 2 11.49 4.83 8.70
CA ALA A 2 10.30 4.32 9.37
C ALA A 2 9.73 3.17 8.53
N THR A 3 8.99 2.29 9.20
CA THR A 3 8.26 1.19 8.55
C THR A 3 6.80 1.30 8.96
N LYS A 4 5.90 1.18 7.99
CA LYS A 4 4.45 1.13 8.23
C LYS A 4 3.85 -0.08 7.55
N VAL A 5 2.83 -0.66 8.17
CA VAL A 5 2.04 -1.74 7.59
C VAL A 5 0.71 -1.15 7.15
N LEU A 6 0.41 -1.21 5.85
CA LEU A 6 -0.80 -0.67 5.27
C LEU A 6 -1.73 -1.81 4.86
N ASN A 7 -2.98 -1.75 5.30
CA ASN A 7 -4.06 -2.51 4.68
C ASN A 7 -4.55 -1.75 3.45
N LEU A 8 -4.45 -2.37 2.28
CA LEU A 8 -4.84 -1.80 1.00
C LEU A 8 -6.02 -2.59 0.45
N THR A 9 -7.16 -1.94 0.22
CA THR A 9 -8.34 -2.57 -0.37
C THR A 9 -8.62 -2.01 -1.77
N PHE A 10 -8.63 -2.91 -2.75
CA PHE A 10 -8.75 -2.60 -4.18
C PHE A 10 -10.16 -2.90 -4.69
N PRO A 11 -10.92 -1.88 -5.15
CA PRO A 11 -12.16 -2.12 -5.84
C PRO A 11 -11.91 -2.78 -7.21
N LYS A 12 -12.89 -3.52 -7.74
CA LYS A 12 -12.83 -4.23 -9.03
C LYS A 12 -12.12 -3.46 -10.16
N LYS A 13 -12.46 -2.18 -10.32
CA LYS A 13 -11.95 -1.32 -11.39
C LYS A 13 -10.44 -1.06 -11.31
N LYS A 14 -9.82 -1.27 -10.14
CA LYS A 14 -8.43 -0.92 -9.84
C LYS A 14 -7.48 -2.10 -9.71
N ILE A 15 -8.00 -3.33 -9.71
CA ILE A 15 -7.19 -4.56 -9.56
C ILE A 15 -6.14 -4.72 -10.67
N LYS A 16 -6.39 -4.19 -11.86
CA LYS A 16 -5.47 -4.26 -13.00
C LYS A 16 -4.42 -3.14 -13.03
N GLU A 17 -4.50 -2.17 -12.12
CA GLU A 17 -3.53 -1.06 -12.06
C GLU A 17 -2.31 -1.49 -11.21
N PRO A 18 -1.07 -1.30 -11.70
CA PRO A 18 0.14 -1.75 -11.01
C PRO A 18 0.54 -0.77 -9.89
N LEU A 19 -0.37 -0.46 -8.97
CA LEU A 19 -0.19 0.64 -8.01
C LEU A 19 0.97 0.41 -7.03
N VAL A 20 1.20 -0.84 -6.60
CA VAL A 20 2.35 -1.18 -5.73
C VAL A 20 3.68 -0.91 -6.44
N TYR A 21 3.78 -1.26 -7.73
CA TYR A 21 4.95 -0.94 -8.56
C TYR A 21 5.13 0.57 -8.70
N GLN A 22 4.04 1.30 -8.96
CA GLN A 22 4.10 2.74 -9.16
C GLN A 22 4.60 3.50 -7.94
N ILE A 23 4.17 3.14 -6.73
CA ILE A 23 4.63 3.82 -5.52
C ILE A 23 6.12 3.60 -5.26
N GLY A 24 6.65 2.39 -5.51
CA GLY A 24 8.08 2.10 -5.34
C GLY A 24 8.99 2.78 -6.38
N HIS A 25 8.42 3.21 -7.52
CA HIS A 25 9.15 3.94 -8.56
C HIS A 25 9.00 5.46 -8.45
N THR A 26 7.89 5.93 -7.88
CA THR A 26 7.55 7.36 -7.80
C THR A 26 8.03 7.98 -6.50
N PHE A 27 8.00 7.23 -5.40
CA PHE A 27 8.41 7.67 -4.08
C PHE A 27 9.64 6.90 -3.62
N LYS A 28 10.43 7.47 -2.72
CA LYS A 28 11.61 6.81 -2.14
C LYS A 28 11.18 5.84 -1.03
N VAL A 29 10.44 4.81 -1.42
CA VAL A 29 9.96 3.75 -0.53
C VAL A 29 10.29 2.37 -1.08
N VAL A 30 10.50 1.43 -0.17
CA VAL A 30 10.60 0.00 -0.46
C VAL A 30 9.30 -0.66 0.00
N THR A 31 8.78 -1.58 -0.79
CA THR A 31 7.51 -2.26 -0.49
C THR A 31 7.74 -3.76 -0.34
N ASN A 32 7.14 -4.35 0.69
CA ASN A 32 7.17 -5.78 0.97
C ASN A 32 5.73 -6.29 1.20
N ILE A 33 5.31 -7.33 0.46
CA ILE A 33 3.96 -7.88 0.59
C ILE A 33 3.97 -8.91 1.73
N ILE A 34 3.26 -8.61 2.82
CA ILE A 34 3.10 -9.54 3.94
C ILE A 34 1.98 -10.56 3.64
N LYS A 35 0.83 -10.06 3.18
CA LYS A 35 -0.34 -10.89 2.81
C LYS A 35 -1.04 -10.28 1.61
N ALA A 36 -1.66 -11.13 0.79
CA ALA A 36 -2.50 -10.68 -0.31
C ALA A 36 -3.60 -11.70 -0.60
N ASN A 37 -4.79 -11.20 -0.93
CA ASN A 37 -5.83 -11.99 -1.58
C ASN A 37 -6.35 -11.17 -2.76
N VAL A 38 -6.20 -11.68 -3.97
CA VAL A 38 -6.60 -10.97 -5.19
C VAL A 38 -7.43 -11.91 -6.05
N THR A 39 -8.61 -11.44 -6.43
CA THR A 39 -9.54 -12.12 -7.33
C THR A 39 -9.85 -11.20 -8.52
N SER A 40 -10.69 -11.65 -9.46
CA SER A 40 -11.13 -10.80 -10.58
C SER A 40 -12.08 -9.67 -10.18
N GLU A 41 -12.71 -9.77 -9.00
CA GLU A 41 -13.78 -8.88 -8.55
C GLU A 41 -13.33 -7.96 -7.40
N TYR A 42 -12.40 -8.43 -6.58
CA TYR A 42 -11.94 -7.76 -5.37
C TYR A 42 -10.51 -8.16 -5.03
N GLY A 43 -9.75 -7.29 -4.37
CA GLY A 43 -8.46 -7.65 -3.80
C GLY A 43 -8.10 -6.83 -2.58
N TRP A 44 -7.31 -7.41 -1.68
CA TRP A 44 -6.68 -6.70 -0.58
C TRP A 44 -5.23 -7.13 -0.41
N LEU A 45 -4.40 -6.22 0.09
CA LEU A 45 -3.01 -6.47 0.44
C LEU A 45 -2.70 -5.90 1.82
N LEU A 46 -1.95 -6.66 2.59
CA LEU A 46 -1.20 -6.15 3.73
C LEU A 46 0.23 -5.88 3.25
N LEU A 47 0.57 -4.60 3.13
CA LEU A 47 1.81 -4.14 2.53
C LEU A 47 2.66 -3.41 3.57
N GLU A 48 3.84 -3.92 3.82
CA GLU A 48 4.87 -3.19 4.56
C GLU A 48 5.56 -2.19 3.63
N VAL A 49 5.71 -0.96 4.10
CA VAL A 49 6.34 0.14 3.38
C VAL A 49 7.43 0.74 4.26
N GLU A 50 8.67 0.69 3.77
CA GLU A 50 9.84 1.27 4.43
C GLU A 50 10.32 2.51 3.67
N GLY A 51 10.69 3.56 4.40
CA GLY A 51 11.24 4.78 3.84
C GLY A 51 11.28 5.93 4.84
N ASP A 52 11.46 7.15 4.35
CA ASP A 52 11.25 8.34 5.18
C ASP A 52 9.76 8.54 5.43
N ALA A 53 9.39 8.98 6.64
CA ALA A 53 7.98 9.13 7.03
C ALA A 53 7.18 10.01 6.04
N SER A 54 7.79 11.06 5.51
CA SER A 54 7.17 11.94 4.51
C SER A 54 6.97 11.27 3.14
N GLU A 55 7.85 10.35 2.74
CA GLU A 55 7.70 9.59 1.49
C GLU A 55 6.62 8.51 1.63
N ILE A 56 6.55 7.85 2.79
CA ILE A 56 5.47 6.90 3.12
C ILE A 56 4.11 7.62 3.11
N GLU A 57 4.03 8.82 3.69
CA GLU A 57 2.78 9.61 3.70
C GLU A 57 2.35 10.01 2.28
N LYS A 58 3.28 10.45 1.43
CA LYS A 58 3.00 10.76 0.02
C LYS A 58 2.51 9.53 -0.75
N ALA A 59 3.16 8.37 -0.55
CA ALA A 59 2.76 7.12 -1.19
C ALA A 59 1.36 6.68 -0.76
N SER A 60 1.07 6.73 0.55
CA SER A 60 -0.25 6.42 1.12
C SER A 60 -1.35 7.34 0.56
N ARG A 61 -1.09 8.65 0.53
CA ARG A 61 -2.01 9.64 -0.04
C ARG A 61 -2.26 9.42 -1.53
N TYR A 62 -1.22 9.12 -2.30
CA TYR A 62 -1.35 8.79 -3.72
C TYR A 62 -2.27 7.58 -3.95
N LEU A 63 -2.13 6.52 -3.16
CA LEU A 63 -3.02 5.35 -3.24
C LEU A 63 -4.47 5.73 -2.94
N ALA A 64 -4.70 6.53 -1.90
CA ALA A 64 -6.03 7.04 -1.54
C ALA A 64 -6.64 7.88 -2.66
N GLU A 65 -5.88 8.77 -3.29
CA GLU A 65 -6.30 9.58 -4.44
C GLU A 65 -6.63 8.72 -5.68
N LYS A 66 -6.01 7.54 -5.81
CA LYS A 66 -6.36 6.55 -6.85
C LYS A 66 -7.61 5.74 -6.52
N GLY A 67 -8.26 6.00 -5.38
CA GLY A 67 -9.47 5.32 -4.94
C GLY A 67 -9.22 3.96 -4.29
N ILE A 68 -8.00 3.73 -3.80
CA ILE A 68 -7.69 2.59 -2.93
C ILE A 68 -8.02 2.98 -1.50
N ILE A 69 -8.68 2.09 -0.76
CA ILE A 69 -8.87 2.30 0.68
C ILE A 69 -7.56 1.91 1.35
N VAL A 70 -7.01 2.84 2.13
CA VAL A 70 -5.72 2.68 2.82
C VAL A 70 -5.96 2.84 4.31
N GLU A 71 -5.60 1.82 5.08
CA GLU A 71 -5.67 1.84 6.54
C GLU A 71 -4.27 1.56 7.09
N ASP A 72 -3.79 2.39 8.00
CA ASP A 72 -2.55 2.14 8.72
C ASP A 72 -2.83 1.11 9.82
N ILE A 73 -2.11 0.00 9.80
CA ILE A 73 -2.18 -0.98 10.87
C ILE A 73 -1.03 -0.65 11.80
N GLU A 74 -1.35 -0.13 12.99
CA GLU A 74 -0.37 -0.06 14.07
C GLU A 74 0.19 -1.47 14.25
N ALA A 75 1.51 -1.61 14.07
CA ALA A 75 2.17 -2.86 14.34
C ALA A 75 1.98 -3.15 15.84
N GLU A 76 1.18 -4.15 16.18
CA GLU A 76 1.22 -4.72 17.53
C GLU A 76 2.65 -5.22 17.75
N GLU A 77 3.40 -4.55 18.63
CA GLU A 77 4.69 -5.02 19.13
C GLU A 77 4.45 -6.37 19.82
N ASN A 78 4.82 -7.47 19.14
CA ASN A 78 4.95 -8.79 19.77
C ASN A 78 6.37 -8.97 20.32
#